data_AF-A0A5N5ZF81-F1
#
_entry.id   AF-A0A5N5ZF81-F1
#
_cell.length_a   1.000
_cell.length_b   1.000
_cell.length_c   1.000
_cell.angle_alpha   90.00
_cell.angle_beta   90.00
_cell.angle_gamma   90.00
#
_symmetry.space_group_name_H-M   'P 1'
#
loop_
_entity.id
_entity.type
_entity.pdbx_description
1 polymer ?
#
loop_
_entity_poly.entity_id
_entity_poly.type
_entity_poly.pdbx_seq_one_letter_code
_entity_poly.pdbx_strand_id
1 'polypeptide(L)'
;MLRYIDSEKFQVIIMGHSCGLSDRVLLNTIFEHENCRSIKVYYYKNGDYDNYTEIIQNISRHFNDKQLMRTKIVEKTLCEPMPQLQLPKKK
;
A
#
# COMPACT_ATOMS: atom_id res chain seq x y z
N MET A 1 -11.86 6.23 -14.13
CA MET A 1 -10.83 6.13 -13.08
C MET A 1 -10.18 7.48 -12.81
N LEU A 2 -9.53 8.11 -13.79
CA LEU A 2 -8.91 9.44 -13.64
C LEU A 2 -9.88 10.49 -13.08
N ARG A 3 -11.09 10.60 -13.64
CA ARG A 3 -12.16 11.50 -13.13
C ARG A 3 -12.48 11.37 -11.64
N TYR A 4 -12.24 10.22 -11.01
CA TYR A 4 -12.54 9.97 -9.60
C TYR A 4 -11.37 10.36 -8.68
N ILE A 5 -10.13 10.15 -9.15
CA ILE A 5 -8.94 10.59 -8.41
C ILE A 5 -8.71 12.10 -8.55
N ASP A 6 -9.22 12.71 -9.63
CA ASP A 6 -9.20 14.16 -9.86
C ASP A 6 -10.24 14.91 -9.01
N SER A 7 -11.35 14.27 -8.64
CA SER A 7 -12.48 14.97 -8.03
C SER A 7 -12.29 15.29 -6.55
N GLU A 8 -11.72 14.38 -5.77
CA GLU A 8 -11.62 14.53 -4.31
C GLU A 8 -10.33 13.95 -3.75
N LYS A 9 -9.98 14.39 -2.54
CA LYS A 9 -8.85 13.85 -1.78
C LYS A 9 -9.13 12.40 -1.41
N PHE A 10 -8.13 11.53 -1.55
CA PHE A 10 -8.28 10.12 -1.24
C PHE A 10 -7.06 9.57 -0.47
N GLN A 11 -7.28 8.42 0.17
CA GLN A 11 -6.26 7.60 0.79
C GLN A 11 -6.20 6.26 0.05
N VAL A 12 -4.99 5.78 -0.20
CA VAL A 12 -4.77 4.45 -0.78
C VAL A 12 -4.60 3.46 0.36
N ILE A 13 -5.30 2.34 0.26
CA ILE A 13 -5.17 1.20 1.16
C ILE A 13 -4.59 0.02 0.38
N ILE A 14 -3.45 -0.49 0.85
CA ILE A 14 -2.79 -1.65 0.25
C ILE A 14 -3.02 -2.85 1.15
N MET A 15 -3.69 -3.87 0.59
CA MET A 15 -3.94 -5.15 1.24
C MET A 15 -3.36 -6.26 0.37
N GLY A 16 -2.43 -7.03 0.93
CA GLY A 16 -1.79 -8.16 0.25
C GLY A 16 -0.42 -7.83 -0.38
N HIS A 17 0.16 -8.85 -1.00
CA HIS A 17 1.59 -8.91 -1.34
C HIS A 17 1.90 -8.50 -2.79
N SER A 18 0.90 -8.53 -3.67
CA SER A 18 1.08 -8.53 -5.14
C SER A 18 1.43 -7.18 -5.78
N CYS A 19 1.55 -6.11 -4.99
CA CYS A 19 1.81 -4.76 -5.53
C CYS A 19 3.19 -4.62 -6.18
N GLY A 20 4.13 -5.56 -6.02
CA GLY A 20 5.48 -5.49 -6.62
C GLY A 20 5.56 -5.69 -8.13
N LEU A 21 4.56 -6.34 -8.75
CA LEU A 21 4.50 -6.64 -10.20
C LEU A 21 3.27 -6.02 -10.88
N SER A 22 2.49 -5.23 -10.14
CA SER A 22 1.27 -4.59 -10.63
C SER A 22 1.58 -3.47 -11.63
N ASP A 23 0.58 -3.08 -12.43
CA ASP A 23 0.70 -2.04 -13.47
C ASP A 23 1.40 -0.78 -12.94
N ARG A 24 2.62 -0.57 -13.42
CA ARG A 24 3.52 0.50 -12.95
C ARG A 24 2.97 1.88 -13.30
N VAL A 25 2.37 2.05 -14.47
CA VAL A 25 1.86 3.35 -14.93
C VAL A 25 0.66 3.76 -14.08
N LEU A 26 -0.24 2.81 -13.86
CA LEU A 26 -1.43 3.05 -13.06
C LEU A 26 -1.09 3.39 -11.59
N LEU A 27 -0.28 2.55 -10.95
CA LEU A 27 0.08 2.76 -9.54
C LEU A 27 0.89 4.03 -9.35
N ASN A 28 1.82 4.34 -10.25
CA ASN A 28 2.53 5.61 -10.20
C ASN A 28 1.57 6.80 -10.29
N THR A 29 0.63 6.76 -11.25
CA THR A 29 -0.39 7.83 -11.44
C THR A 29 -1.22 8.03 -10.17
N ILE A 30 -1.66 6.95 -9.50
CA ILE A 30 -2.46 7.03 -8.27
C ILE A 30 -1.61 7.52 -7.09
N PHE A 31 -0.41 6.97 -6.91
CA PHE A 31 0.43 7.25 -5.75
C PHE A 31 0.99 8.67 -5.77
N GLU A 32 1.40 9.17 -6.93
CA GLU A 32 1.95 10.52 -7.08
C GLU A 32 0.88 11.58 -7.28
N HIS A 33 -0.39 11.19 -7.50
CA HIS A 33 -1.51 12.11 -7.64
C HIS A 33 -1.58 13.17 -6.52
N GLU A 34 -1.87 14.42 -6.86
CA GLU A 34 -1.95 15.53 -5.90
C GLU A 34 -3.04 15.33 -4.83
N ASN A 35 -4.11 14.62 -5.20
CA ASN A 35 -5.20 14.28 -4.29
C ASN A 35 -4.92 13.04 -3.43
N CYS A 36 -3.87 12.26 -3.71
CA CYS A 36 -3.44 11.16 -2.86
C CYS A 36 -2.78 11.73 -1.60
N ARG A 37 -3.44 11.57 -0.45
CA ARG A 37 -2.98 12.15 0.83
C ARG A 37 -2.13 11.20 1.64
N SER A 38 -2.39 9.90 1.56
CA SER A 38 -1.61 8.90 2.26
C SER A 38 -1.79 7.52 1.68
N ILE A 39 -0.83 6.64 1.97
CA ILE A 39 -0.82 5.24 1.60
C ILE A 39 -0.69 4.43 2.89
N LYS A 40 -1.79 3.79 3.33
CA LYS A 40 -1.81 2.90 4.49
C LYS A 40 -1.65 1.45 4.03
N VAL A 41 -0.76 0.72 4.68
CA VAL A 41 -0.45 -0.68 4.35
C VAL A 41 -0.98 -1.61 5.43
N TYR A 42 -1.76 -2.61 5.01
CA TYR A 42 -2.10 -3.75 5.85
C TYR A 42 -1.15 -4.90 5.51
N TYR A 43 -0.23 -5.16 6.44
CA TYR A 43 0.85 -6.12 6.24
C TYR A 43 0.51 -7.48 6.84
N TYR A 44 1.12 -8.54 6.33
CA TYR A 44 1.06 -9.85 6.94
C TYR A 44 1.98 -9.90 8.15
N LYS A 45 1.48 -10.45 9.27
CA LYS A 45 2.25 -10.72 10.48
C LYS A 45 2.02 -12.15 10.94
N ASN A 46 3.11 -12.86 11.25
CA ASN A 46 3.08 -14.19 11.83
C ASN A 46 4.18 -14.32 12.89
N GLY A 47 3.77 -14.31 14.16
CA GLY A 47 4.72 -14.20 15.28
C GLY A 47 5.56 -12.93 15.20
N ASP A 48 6.88 -13.09 15.20
CA ASP A 48 7.86 -12.00 15.09
C ASP A 48 8.14 -11.57 13.64
N TYR A 49 7.67 -12.34 12.66
CA TYR A 49 7.84 -12.01 11.26
C TYR A 49 6.70 -11.11 10.75
N ASP A 50 7.07 -10.06 10.01
CA ASP A 50 6.14 -9.29 9.18
C ASP A 50 6.75 -8.91 7.83
N ASN A 51 5.88 -8.68 6.84
CA ASN A 51 6.29 -8.31 5.49
C ASN A 51 6.14 -6.81 5.20
N TYR A 52 6.02 -5.96 6.23
CA TYR A 52 5.79 -4.52 6.05
C TYR A 52 6.90 -3.90 5.18
N THR A 53 8.17 -4.15 5.52
CA THR A 53 9.33 -3.60 4.82
C THR A 53 9.34 -4.00 3.34
N GLU A 54 8.97 -5.25 3.03
CA GLU A 54 8.91 -5.74 1.66
C GLU A 54 7.83 -5.01 0.85
N ILE A 55 6.65 -4.80 1.44
CA ILE A 55 5.56 -4.05 0.79
C ILE A 55 6.01 -2.61 0.51
N ILE A 56 6.65 -1.94 1.48
CA ILE A 56 7.17 -0.58 1.29
C ILE A 56 8.22 -0.55 0.17
N GLN A 57 9.13 -1.52 0.12
CA GLN A 57 10.11 -1.62 -0.96
C GLN A 57 9.45 -1.80 -2.32
N ASN A 58 8.40 -2.63 -2.42
CA ASN A 58 7.64 -2.83 -3.64
C ASN A 58 6.91 -1.56 -4.07
N ILE A 59 6.25 -0.86 -3.15
CA ILE A 59 5.61 0.44 -3.39
C ILE A 59 6.63 1.45 -3.91
N SER A 60 7.84 1.47 -3.34
CA SER A 60 8.88 2.41 -3.73
C SER A 60 9.24 2.34 -5.21
N ARG A 61 9.08 1.18 -5.87
CA ARG A 61 9.37 0.99 -7.31
C ARG A 61 8.39 1.75 -8.21
N HIS A 62 7.23 2.11 -7.67
CA HIS A 62 6.17 2.86 -8.37
C HIS A 62 6.25 4.37 -8.12
N PHE A 63 7.24 4.85 -7.38
CA PHE A 63 7.50 6.27 -7.18
C PHE A 63 8.72 6.73 -7.98
N ASN A 64 8.55 7.79 -8.74
CA ASN A 64 9.62 8.57 -9.34
C ASN A 64 10.25 9.49 -8.29
N ASP A 65 9.43 10.11 -7.43
CA ASP A 65 9.88 10.99 -6.35
C ASP A 65 9.90 10.26 -4.99
N LYS A 66 11.12 9.99 -4.49
CA LYS A 66 11.33 9.31 -3.20
C LYS A 66 11.07 10.21 -1.98
N GLN A 67 11.08 11.53 -2.15
CA GLN A 67 10.70 12.46 -1.08
C GLN A 67 9.17 12.45 -0.92
N LEU A 68 8.43 12.56 -2.04
CA LEU A 68 6.98 12.45 -2.06
C LEU A 68 6.48 11.10 -1.50
N MET A 69 7.19 10.03 -1.81
CA MET A 69 6.92 8.71 -1.23
C MET A 69 6.94 8.75 0.30
N ARG A 70 7.98 9.34 0.89
CA ARG A 70 8.14 9.39 2.35
C ARG A 70 7.08 10.23 3.04
N THR A 71 6.55 11.26 2.37
CA THR A 71 5.49 12.10 2.95
C THR A 71 4.11 11.45 2.84
N LYS A 72 3.90 10.54 1.88
CA LYS A 72 2.62 9.85 1.66
C LYS A 72 2.52 8.51 2.39
N ILE A 73 3.62 7.80 2.60
CA ILE A 73 3.60 6.50 3.29
C ILE A 73 3.29 6.70 4.78
N VAL A 74 2.26 6.02 5.27
CA VAL A 74 1.91 5.99 6.69
C VAL A 74 2.97 5.17 7.44
N GLU A 75 3.39 5.65 8.61
CA GLU A 75 4.36 4.94 9.45
C GLU A 75 3.83 3.58 9.92
N LYS A 76 4.74 2.62 10.13
CA LYS A 76 4.41 1.26 10.57
C LYS A 76 3.62 1.23 11.88
N THR A 77 3.93 2.15 12.80
CA THR A 77 3.28 2.31 14.11
C THR A 77 1.78 2.63 14.00
N LEU A 78 1.36 3.24 12.88
CA LEU A 78 -0.03 3.60 12.58
C LEU A 78 -0.69 2.60 11.60
N CYS A 79 0.04 1.56 11.20
CA CYS A 79 -0.44 0.49 10.34
C CYS A 79 -0.83 -0.73 11.17
N GLU A 80 -1.69 -1.56 10.60
CA GLU A 80 -2.23 -2.74 11.28
C GLU A 80 -1.95 -4.00 10.45
N PRO A 81 -1.72 -5.15 11.11
CA PRO A 81 -1.63 -6.41 10.39
C PRO A 81 -2.99 -6.76 9.77
N MET A 82 -2.96 -7.29 8.55
CA MET A 82 -4.16 -7.73 7.85
C MET A 82 -4.80 -8.92 8.58
N PRO A 83 -6.09 -8.86 8.94
CA PRO A 83 -6.79 -9.96 9.59
C PRO A 83 -6.68 -11.25 8.78
N GLN A 84 -6.19 -12.33 9.39
CA GLN A 84 -6.12 -13.65 8.77
C GLN A 84 -7.36 -14.44 9.15
N LEU A 85 -8.18 -14.80 8.16
CA LEU A 85 -9.35 -15.63 8.39
C LEU A 85 -8.90 -17.05 8.75
N GLN A 86 -9.25 -17.52 9.95
CA GLN A 86 -9.05 -18.92 10.31
C GLN A 86 -10.14 -19.77 9.67
N LEU A 87 -9.83 -20.33 8.49
CA LEU A 87 -10.71 -21.29 7.84
C LEU A 87 -10.66 -22.62 8.61
N PRO A 88 -11.81 -23.30 8.78
CA PRO A 88 -11.81 -24.65 9.34
C PRO A 88 -10.92 -25.54 8.46
N LYS A 89 -10.02 -26.30 9.08
CA LYS A 89 -9.22 -27.30 8.37
C LYS A 89 -10.19 -28.25 7.66
N LYS A 90 -10.06 -28.39 6.34
CA LYS A 90 -10.76 -29.45 5.62
C LYS A 90 -10.36 -30.78 6.29
N LYS A 91 -11.36 -31.50 6.79
CA LYS A 91 -11.19 -32.86 7.32
C LYS A 91 -10.72 -33.78 6.20
#